data_AF-A0A897NGQ7-F1
#
_entry.id   AF-A0A897NGQ7-F1
#
_cell.length_a   1.000
_cell.length_b   1.000
_cell.length_c   1.000
_cell.angle_alpha   90.00
_cell.angle_beta   90.00
_cell.angle_gamma   90.00
#
_symmetry.space_group_name_H-M   'P 1'
#
loop_
_entity.id
_entity.type
_entity.pdbx_description
1 polymer ?
#
loop_
_entity_poly.entity_id
_entity_poly.type
_entity_poly.pdbx_seq_one_letter_code
_entity_poly.pdbx_strand_id
1 'polypeptide(L)'
;METFDYSLYFLPSDPSFFGILSNNLVVYATTVLGFGLVTLANLFLAGIPLGVELVHNDFVWLIIPHGIFEFPALWFAGAAGLRIPSDLARYLQRETDRVLTPSGIRMVVRYALLSLVLFGVAGLVETTVTRWLAEWAT
;
A
#
# COMPACT_ATOMS: atom_id res chain seq x y z
N MET A 1 4.55 -28.25 -0.42
CA MET A 1 4.52 -27.05 0.44
C MET A 1 3.53 -26.14 -0.24
N GLU A 2 2.30 -26.03 0.26
CA GLU A 2 1.32 -25.11 -0.30
C GLU A 2 1.87 -23.69 -0.07
N THR A 3 2.35 -23.05 -1.13
CA THR A 3 2.66 -21.63 -1.13
C THR A 3 1.33 -20.93 -0.91
N PHE A 4 1.11 -20.47 0.31
CA PHE A 4 -0.09 -19.73 0.63
C PHE A 4 -0.16 -18.49 -0.28
N ASP A 5 -1.19 -18.47 -1.14
CA ASP A 5 -1.57 -17.44 -2.12
C ASP A 5 -1.98 -16.10 -1.47
N TYR A 6 -1.47 -15.81 -0.28
CA TYR A 6 -1.69 -14.54 0.39
C TYR A 6 -0.56 -13.61 -0.02
N SER A 7 -0.74 -12.92 -1.15
CA SER A 7 -0.11 -11.61 -1.25
C SER A 7 -0.53 -10.76 -0.04
N LEU A 8 0.16 -9.65 0.18
CA LEU A 8 -0.03 -8.76 1.33
C LEU A 8 -1.46 -8.16 1.50
N TYR A 9 -2.46 -8.66 0.76
CA TYR A 9 -3.86 -8.27 0.81
C TYR A 9 -4.83 -9.46 0.71
N PHE A 10 -6.03 -9.28 1.25
CA PHE A 10 -7.12 -10.27 1.35
C PHE A 10 -7.73 -10.77 0.02
N LEU A 11 -7.09 -10.46 -1.12
CA LEU A 11 -7.54 -10.87 -2.45
C LEU A 11 -6.62 -11.99 -2.97
N PRO A 12 -7.18 -13.11 -3.47
CA PRO A 12 -6.40 -14.11 -4.19
C PRO A 12 -5.64 -13.43 -5.33
N SER A 13 -4.32 -13.52 -5.33
CA SER A 13 -3.48 -12.93 -6.37
C SER A 13 -2.74 -14.02 -7.13
N ASP A 14 -2.86 -14.02 -8.45
CA ASP A 14 -1.93 -14.75 -9.31
C ASP A 14 -0.48 -14.30 -8.97
N PRO A 15 0.46 -15.21 -8.69
CA PRO A 15 1.86 -14.87 -8.39
C PRO A 15 2.62 -14.27 -9.59
N SER A 16 1.96 -14.14 -10.75
CA SER A 16 2.44 -13.32 -11.85
C SER A 16 2.53 -11.84 -11.49
N PHE A 17 3.42 -11.11 -12.18
CA PHE A 17 3.57 -9.66 -12.01
C PHE A 17 2.25 -8.91 -12.19
N PHE A 18 1.43 -9.30 -13.16
CA PHE A 18 0.14 -8.64 -13.40
C PHE A 18 -0.88 -8.93 -12.30
N GLY A 19 -0.85 -10.12 -11.69
CA GLY A 19 -1.67 -10.45 -10.53
C GLY A 19 -1.32 -9.58 -9.33
N ILE A 20 -0.04 -9.56 -8.94
CA ILE A 20 0.48 -8.71 -7.85
C ILE A 20 0.20 -7.23 -8.11
N LEU A 21 0.50 -6.73 -9.31
CA LEU A 21 0.26 -5.32 -9.66
C LEU A 21 -1.23 -4.97 -9.57
N SER A 22 -2.13 -5.84 -10.03
CA SER A 22 -3.58 -5.58 -9.97
C SER A 22 -4.08 -5.44 -8.53
N ASN A 23 -3.59 -6.28 -7.62
CA ASN A 23 -3.93 -6.21 -6.21
C ASN A 23 -3.40 -4.93 -5.57
N ASN A 24 -2.13 -4.61 -5.81
CA ASN A 24 -1.50 -3.36 -5.35
C ASN A 24 -2.27 -2.13 -5.86
N LEU A 25 -2.76 -2.16 -7.10
CA LEU A 25 -3.56 -1.07 -7.67
C LEU A 25 -4.94 -0.92 -7.00
N VAL A 26 -5.61 -2.01 -6.64
CA VAL A 26 -6.88 -1.97 -5.90
C VAL A 26 -6.67 -1.34 -4.53
N VAL A 27 -5.65 -1.78 -3.81
CA VAL A 27 -5.28 -1.26 -2.48
C VAL A 27 -4.92 0.21 -2.58
N TYR A 28 -4.06 0.57 -3.54
CA TYR A 28 -3.68 1.95 -3.82
C TYR A 28 -4.92 2.82 -4.07
N ALA A 29 -5.78 2.41 -5.00
CA ALA A 29 -6.95 3.18 -5.39
C ALA A 29 -7.92 3.36 -4.22
N THR A 30 -8.25 2.29 -3.51
CA THR A 30 -9.15 2.34 -2.36
C THR A 30 -8.56 3.12 -1.18
N THR A 31 -7.23 3.12 -1.02
CA THR A 31 -6.55 3.90 0.04
C THR A 31 -6.55 5.39 -0.27
N VAL A 32 -6.19 5.79 -1.51
CA VAL A 32 -6.17 7.20 -1.94
C VAL A 32 -7.58 7.78 -2.01
N LEU A 33 -8.55 7.01 -2.52
CA LEU A 33 -9.95 7.46 -2.70
C LEU A 33 -10.84 7.14 -1.50
N GLY A 34 -10.28 6.58 -0.42
CA GLY A 34 -11.03 6.16 0.76
C GLY A 34 -11.49 7.30 1.67
N PHE A 35 -10.98 8.52 1.46
CA PHE A 35 -11.37 9.77 2.14
C PHE A 35 -11.56 9.66 3.66
N GLY A 36 -10.66 8.99 4.37
CA GLY A 36 -10.71 8.88 5.84
C GLY A 36 -10.91 7.45 6.30
N LEU A 37 -12.15 7.07 6.64
CA LEU A 37 -12.42 5.79 7.30
C LEU A 37 -11.97 4.58 6.46
N VAL A 38 -12.24 4.59 5.15
CA VAL A 38 -11.80 3.51 4.26
C VAL A 38 -10.27 3.51 4.12
N THR A 39 -9.65 4.70 4.06
CA THR A 39 -8.18 4.81 4.07
C THR A 39 -7.57 4.21 5.35
N LEU A 40 -8.13 4.50 6.52
CA LEU A 40 -7.67 3.94 7.80
C LEU A 40 -7.89 2.42 7.86
N ALA A 41 -9.06 1.96 7.42
CA ALA A 41 -9.37 0.54 7.35
C ALA A 41 -8.36 -0.19 6.46
N ASN A 42 -8.07 0.33 5.27
CA ASN A 42 -7.08 -0.27 4.37
C ASN A 42 -5.68 -0.29 4.96
N LEU A 43 -5.22 0.79 5.59
CA LEU A 43 -3.90 0.82 6.23
C LEU A 43 -3.79 -0.22 7.35
N PHE A 44 -4.88 -0.45 8.10
CA PHE A 44 -4.93 -1.48 9.12
C PHE A 44 -4.98 -2.90 8.52
N LEU A 45 -5.86 -3.12 7.55
CA LEU A 45 -6.05 -4.42 6.90
C LEU A 45 -4.81 -4.86 6.10
N ALA A 46 -4.06 -3.93 5.51
CA ALA A 46 -2.79 -4.20 4.82
C ALA A 46 -1.72 -4.77 5.77
N GLY A 47 -1.82 -4.53 7.08
CA GLY A 47 -0.90 -5.10 8.07
C GLY A 47 -1.22 -6.54 8.47
N ILE A 48 -2.43 -7.04 8.18
CA ILE A 48 -2.87 -8.38 8.62
C ILE A 48 -2.03 -9.49 7.98
N PRO A 49 -1.81 -9.52 6.65
CA PRO A 49 -1.02 -10.59 6.02
C PRO A 49 0.42 -10.63 6.53
N LEU A 50 1.06 -9.47 6.73
CA LEU A 50 2.36 -9.39 7.38
C LEU A 50 2.35 -10.02 8.79
N GLY A 51 1.31 -9.73 9.58
CA GLY A 51 1.15 -10.32 10.91
C GLY A 51 0.98 -11.84 10.88
N VAL A 52 0.28 -12.38 9.89
CA VAL A 52 0.11 -13.82 9.69
C VAL A 52 1.45 -14.47 9.32
N GLU A 53 2.19 -13.89 8.38
CA GLU A 53 3.52 -14.39 7.95
C GLU A 53 4.53 -14.39 9.10
N LEU A 54 4.54 -13.34 9.94
CA LEU A 54 5.41 -13.25 11.11
C LEU A 54 5.18 -14.36 12.14
N VAL A 55 3.99 -14.94 12.19
CA VAL A 55 3.63 -15.99 13.15
C VAL A 55 3.83 -17.39 12.57
N HIS A 56 3.61 -17.59 11.28
CA HIS A 56 3.49 -18.92 10.68
C HIS A 56 4.61 -19.29 9.70
N ASN A 57 5.50 -18.36 9.34
CA ASN A 57 6.48 -18.58 8.27
C ASN A 57 7.92 -18.29 8.70
N ASP A 58 8.79 -19.30 8.58
CA ASP A 58 10.23 -19.19 8.85
C ASP A 58 10.95 -18.29 7.82
N PHE A 59 10.32 -18.06 6.67
CA PHE A 59 10.87 -17.26 5.57
C PHE A 59 10.32 -15.82 5.52
N VAL A 60 9.83 -15.28 6.64
CA VAL A 60 9.28 -13.90 6.71
C VAL A 60 10.26 -12.81 6.21
N TRP A 61 11.56 -13.08 6.24
CA TRP A 61 12.59 -12.20 5.71
C TRP A 61 12.47 -11.98 4.19
N LEU A 62 11.76 -12.85 3.46
CA LEU A 62 11.45 -12.69 2.02
C LEU A 62 10.57 -11.47 1.72
N ILE A 63 9.93 -10.88 2.74
CA ILE A 63 9.18 -9.62 2.64
C ILE A 63 10.12 -8.43 2.46
N ILE A 64 11.34 -8.50 3.01
CA ILE A 64 12.26 -7.35 3.07
C ILE A 64 12.54 -6.72 1.69
N PRO A 65 12.85 -7.48 0.62
CA PRO A 65 13.18 -6.88 -0.68
C PRO A 65 12.07 -5.98 -1.24
N HIS A 66 10.82 -6.45 -1.30
CA HIS A 66 9.71 -5.67 -1.84
C HIS A 66 9.07 -4.73 -0.81
N GLY A 67 9.06 -5.13 0.48
CA GLY A 67 8.48 -4.34 1.58
C GLY A 67 9.16 -2.98 1.80
N ILE A 68 10.45 -2.84 1.47
CA ILE A 68 11.15 -1.54 1.48
C ILE A 68 10.48 -0.51 0.55
N PHE A 69 9.80 -0.96 -0.51
CA PHE A 69 9.08 -0.09 -1.44
C PHE A 69 7.59 -0.04 -1.12
N GLU A 70 7.00 -1.18 -0.75
CA GLU A 70 5.57 -1.30 -0.51
C GLU A 70 5.09 -0.53 0.73
N PHE A 71 5.81 -0.58 1.86
CA PHE A 71 5.38 0.16 3.05
C PHE A 71 5.40 1.69 2.84
N PRO A 72 6.46 2.28 2.26
CA PRO A 72 6.40 3.69 1.86
C PRO A 72 5.28 3.99 0.86
N ALA A 73 5.01 3.08 -0.10
CA ALA A 73 3.91 3.25 -1.04
C ALA A 73 2.56 3.37 -0.32
N LEU A 74 2.29 2.46 0.63
CA LEU A 74 1.10 2.47 1.46
C LEU A 74 0.99 3.75 2.29
N TRP A 75 2.08 4.21 2.92
CA TRP A 75 2.05 5.42 3.73
C TRP A 75 1.81 6.68 2.91
N PHE A 76 2.40 6.81 1.71
CA PHE A 76 2.10 7.93 0.82
C PHE A 76 0.65 7.90 0.33
N ALA A 77 0.12 6.73 -0.05
CA ALA A 77 -1.30 6.59 -0.39
C ALA A 77 -2.21 6.96 0.78
N GLY A 78 -1.86 6.50 1.98
CA GLY A 78 -2.57 6.80 3.22
C GLY A 78 -2.59 8.30 3.52
N ALA A 79 -1.42 8.95 3.45
CA ALA A 79 -1.30 10.39 3.64
C ALA A 79 -2.11 11.18 2.59
N ALA A 80 -2.16 10.72 1.34
CA ALA A 80 -3.02 11.31 0.31
C ALA A 80 -4.52 11.15 0.64
N GLY A 81 -4.96 9.95 1.01
CA GLY A 81 -6.36 9.66 1.35
C GLY A 81 -6.86 10.34 2.62
N LEU A 82 -5.98 10.55 3.61
CA LEU A 82 -6.29 11.26 4.85
C LEU A 82 -6.20 12.79 4.72
N ARG A 83 -5.58 13.31 3.65
CA ARG A 83 -5.40 14.76 3.49
C ARG A 83 -6.72 15.50 3.35
N ILE A 84 -7.67 14.92 2.62
CA ILE A 84 -8.97 15.53 2.32
C ILE A 84 -9.85 15.67 3.58
N PRO A 85 -10.07 14.61 4.39
CA PRO A 85 -10.80 14.76 5.65
C PRO A 85 -10.06 15.68 6.64
N SER A 86 -8.72 15.70 6.62
CA SER A 86 -7.93 16.64 7.43
C SER A 86 -8.20 18.11 7.03
N ASP A 87 -8.18 18.45 5.74
CA ASP A 87 -8.51 19.82 5.32
C ASP A 87 -9.98 20.17 5.56
N LEU A 88 -10.91 19.21 5.43
CA LEU A 88 -12.30 19.42 5.79
C LEU A 88 -12.45 19.79 7.28
N ALA A 89 -11.77 19.07 8.18
CA ALA A 89 -11.78 19.38 9.61
C ALA A 89 -11.28 20.81 9.90
N ARG A 90 -10.17 21.21 9.25
CA ARG A 90 -9.60 22.56 9.38
C ARG A 90 -10.53 23.65 8.84
N TYR A 91 -11.22 23.37 7.74
CA TYR A 91 -12.25 24.27 7.20
C TYR A 91 -13.42 24.43 8.19
N LEU A 92 -13.92 23.33 8.77
CA LEU A 92 -15.00 23.38 9.78
C LEU A 92 -14.58 24.13 11.04
N GLN A 93 -13.29 24.07 11.40
CA GLN A 93 -12.69 24.83 12.52
C GLN A 93 -12.39 26.30 12.17
N ARG A 94 -12.72 26.74 10.94
CA ARG A 94 -12.45 28.09 10.42
C ARG A 94 -10.96 28.46 10.38
N GLU A 95 -10.07 27.48 10.31
CA GLU A 95 -8.63 27.71 10.13
C GLU A 95 -8.25 28.05 8.68
N THR A 96 -9.13 27.73 7.73
CA THR A 96 -8.92 27.92 6.29
C THR A 96 -10.22 28.35 5.61
N ASP A 97 -10.12 29.22 4.61
CA ASP A 97 -11.29 29.71 3.85
C ASP A 97 -11.88 28.70 2.85
N ARG A 98 -11.19 27.57 2.62
CA ARG A 98 -11.56 26.58 1.59
C ARG A 98 -11.15 25.18 2.01
N VAL A 99 -12.04 24.21 1.75
CA VAL A 99 -11.83 22.78 2.01
C VAL A 99 -10.65 22.20 1.24
N LEU A 100 -10.37 22.67 0.03
CA LEU A 100 -9.23 22.19 -0.75
C LEU A 100 -8.28 23.34 -1.06
N THR A 101 -7.15 23.33 -0.36
CA THR A 101 -6.07 24.31 -0.59
C THR A 101 -5.21 23.88 -1.79
N PRO A 102 -4.65 24.82 -2.57
CA PRO A 102 -3.72 24.47 -3.66
C PRO A 102 -2.51 23.65 -3.18
N SER A 103 -2.03 23.90 -1.96
CA SER A 103 -0.97 23.12 -1.32
C SER A 103 -1.45 21.70 -0.97
N GLY A 104 -2.67 21.55 -0.44
CA GLY A 104 -3.29 20.25 -0.17
C GLY A 104 -3.43 19.40 -1.43
N ILE A 105 -3.99 19.96 -2.50
CA ILE A 105 -4.12 19.27 -3.80
C ILE A 105 -2.75 18.86 -4.33
N ARG A 106 -1.76 19.75 -4.28
CA ARG A 106 -0.39 19.45 -4.72
C ARG A 106 0.24 18.31 -3.92
N MET A 107 0.00 18.25 -2.61
CA MET A 107 0.46 17.15 -1.76
C MET A 107 -0.23 15.84 -2.14
N VAL A 108 -1.56 15.83 -2.27
CA VAL A 108 -2.33 14.63 -2.66
C VAL A 108 -1.81 14.06 -3.97
N VAL A 109 -1.68 14.90 -5.00
CA VAL A 109 -1.19 14.46 -6.32
C VAL A 109 0.24 13.92 -6.25
N ARG A 110 1.13 14.61 -5.55
CA ARG A 110 2.53 14.16 -5.41
C ARG A 110 2.61 12.82 -4.70
N TYR A 111 1.89 12.63 -3.59
CA TYR A 111 1.94 11.42 -2.80
C TYR A 111 1.24 10.25 -3.50
N ALA A 112 0.14 10.51 -4.19
CA ALA A 112 -0.52 9.52 -5.04
C ALA A 112 0.42 9.01 -6.15
N LEU A 113 1.10 9.91 -6.87
CA LEU A 113 2.05 9.53 -7.92
C LEU A 113 3.28 8.79 -7.38
N LEU A 114 3.85 9.25 -6.26
CA LEU A 114 4.98 8.57 -5.60
C LEU A 114 4.59 7.16 -5.15
N SER A 115 3.42 7.02 -4.51
CA SER A 115 2.88 5.74 -4.08
C SER A 115 2.69 4.78 -5.26
N LEU A 116 2.09 5.26 -6.36
CA LEU A 116 1.86 4.45 -7.55
C LEU A 116 3.17 3.89 -8.15
N VAL A 117 4.21 4.73 -8.23
CA VAL A 117 5.53 4.29 -8.70
C VAL A 117 6.13 3.25 -7.76
N LEU A 118 6.07 3.48 -6.45
CA LEU A 118 6.63 2.56 -5.46
C LEU A 118 5.92 1.21 -5.44
N PHE A 119 4.58 1.16 -5.60
CA PHE A 119 3.85 -0.11 -5.76
C PHE A 119 4.28 -0.88 -7.01
N GLY A 120 4.55 -0.18 -8.11
CA GLY A 120 5.08 -0.79 -9.32
C GLY A 120 6.48 -1.38 -9.10
N VAL A 121 7.37 -0.64 -8.42
CA VAL A 121 8.71 -1.12 -8.06
C VAL A 121 8.63 -2.31 -7.10
N ALA A 122 7.75 -2.26 -6.09
CA ALA A 122 7.53 -3.37 -5.16
C ALA A 122 7.16 -4.66 -5.90
N GLY A 123 6.17 -4.62 -6.80
CA GLY A 123 5.78 -5.80 -7.58
C GLY A 123 6.88 -6.32 -8.51
N LEU A 124 7.73 -5.43 -9.06
CA LEU A 124 8.90 -5.85 -9.83
C LEU A 124 9.91 -6.57 -8.94
N VAL A 125 10.22 -6.02 -7.77
CA VAL A 125 11.17 -6.62 -6.81
C VAL A 125 10.63 -7.95 -6.28
N GLU A 126 9.32 -8.06 -6.05
CA GLU A 126 8.67 -9.28 -5.58
C GLU A 126 8.82 -10.41 -6.61
N THR A 127 8.47 -10.13 -7.87
CA THR A 127 8.51 -11.13 -8.94
C THR A 127 9.91 -11.49 -9.44
N THR A 128 10.92 -10.68 -9.10
CA THR A 128 12.32 -10.92 -9.48
C THR A 128 13.15 -11.35 -8.27
N VAL A 129 13.45 -10.43 -7.36
CA VAL A 129 14.38 -10.64 -6.24
C VAL A 129 13.78 -11.54 -5.17
N THR A 130 12.55 -11.27 -4.72
CA THR A 130 11.91 -12.10 -3.69
C THR A 130 11.69 -13.52 -4.23
N ARG A 131 11.20 -13.66 -5.46
CA ARG A 131 11.03 -14.97 -6.10
C ARG A 131 12.35 -15.74 -6.22
N TRP A 132 13.42 -15.09 -6.68
CA TRP A 132 14.74 -15.71 -6.76
C TRP A 132 15.26 -16.16 -5.39
N LEU A 133 15.07 -15.34 -4.34
CA LEU A 133 15.44 -15.70 -2.98
C LEU A 133 14.62 -16.88 -2.43
N ALA A 134 13.33 -16.95 -2.78
CA ALA A 134 12.46 -18.06 -2.37
C ALA A 134 12.90 -19.38 -3.03
N GLU A 135 13.24 -19.35 -4.32
CA GLU A 135 13.78 -20.51 -5.04
C GLU A 135 15.14 -20.97 -4.47
N TRP A 136 15.97 -20.05 -3.99
CA TRP A 136 17.25 -20.39 -3.34
C TRP A 136 17.07 -20.98 -1.93
N ALA A 137 16.03 -20.57 -1.21
CA ALA A 137 15.78 -20.95 0.18
C ALA A 137 15.03 -22.29 0.35
N THR A 138 14.58 -22.90 -0.76
CA THR A 138 13.84 -24.18 -0.80
C THR A 138 14.70 -25.31 -1.38
#